data_AF-A0A0F0KLK8-F1
#
_entry.id   AF-A0A0F0KLK8-F1
#
_cell.length_a   1.000
_cell.length_b   1.000
_cell.length_c   1.000
_cell.angle_alpha   90.00
_cell.angle_beta   90.00
_cell.angle_gamma   90.00
#
_symmetry.space_group_name_H-M   'P 1'
#
loop_
_entity.id
_entity.type
_entity.pdbx_description
1 polymer ?
#
loop_
_entity_poly.entity_id
_entity_poly.type
_entity_poly.pdbx_seq_one_letter_code
_entity_poly.pdbx_strand_id
1 'polypeptide(L)' 'MTLRRLRNESGLSQESLAYQAGITKNQLQLIEAGRSTGRKDGAGRSNPRMATLAGLADVLGISVAALMTESGL' A
#
# COMPACT_ATOMS: atom_id res chain seq x y z
N MET A 1 5.37 5.79 -4.81
CA MET A 1 6.58 5.17 -5.41
C MET A 1 7.30 4.23 -4.44
N THR A 2 7.31 4.53 -3.14
CA THR A 2 8.11 3.79 -2.14
C THR A 2 7.53 2.44 -1.70
N LEU A 3 6.20 2.29 -1.63
CA LEU A 3 5.59 0.97 -1.34
C LEU A 3 5.95 -0.08 -2.42
N ARG A 4 5.96 0.32 -3.69
CA ARG A 4 6.42 -0.53 -4.80
C ARG A 4 7.88 -0.94 -4.65
N ARG A 5 8.75 -0.03 -4.17
CA ARG A 5 10.16 -0.32 -3.89
C ARG A 5 10.28 -1.38 -2.79
N LEU A 6 9.66 -1.14 -1.63
CA LEU A 6 9.66 -2.08 -0.51
C LEU A 6 9.16 -3.46 -0.93
N ARG A 7 8.04 -3.52 -1.67
CA ARG A 7 7.50 -4.78 -2.19
C ARG A 7 8.51 -5.51 -3.09
N ASN A 8 9.18 -4.79 -3.99
CA ASN A 8 10.17 -5.38 -4.89
C ASN A 8 11.41 -5.87 -4.13
N GLU A 9 11.87 -5.14 -3.10
CA GLU A 9 12.98 -5.53 -2.24
C GLU A 9 12.65 -6.79 -1.42
N SER A 10 11.37 -6.97 -1.04
CA SER A 10 10.86 -8.21 -0.44
C SER A 10 10.62 -9.33 -1.47
N GLY A 11 10.91 -9.12 -2.76
CA GLY A 11 10.71 -10.12 -3.81
C GLY A 11 9.24 -10.46 -4.11
N LEU A 12 8.30 -9.62 -3.68
CA LEU A 12 6.87 -9.89 -3.77
C LEU A 12 6.26 -9.33 -5.06
N SER A 13 5.35 -10.08 -5.68
CA SER A 13 4.44 -9.52 -6.69
C SER A 13 3.34 -8.69 -6.02
N GLN A 14 2.67 -7.82 -6.78
CA GLN A 14 1.49 -7.11 -6.27
C GLN A 14 0.41 -8.08 -5.77
N GLU A 15 0.24 -9.20 -6.47
CA GLU A 15 -0.77 -10.21 -6.12
C GLU A 15 -0.43 -10.91 -4.81
N SER A 16 0.85 -11.27 -4.63
CA SER A 16 1.36 -11.91 -3.42
C SER A 16 1.23 -11.00 -2.20
N LEU A 17 1.65 -9.73 -2.31
CA LEU A 17 1.52 -8.77 -1.20
C LEU A 17 0.05 -8.51 -0.86
N ALA A 18 -0.80 -8.31 -1.87
CA ALA A 18 -2.22 -8.06 -1.65
C ALA A 18 -2.91 -9.23 -0.96
N TYR A 19 -2.66 -10.45 -1.43
CA TYR A 19 -3.20 -11.67 -0.83
C TYR A 19 -2.78 -11.82 0.63
N GLN A 20 -1.49 -11.66 0.94
CA GLN A 20 -0.99 -11.78 2.31
C GLN A 20 -1.49 -10.65 3.22
N ALA A 21 -1.65 -9.43 2.70
CA ALA A 21 -2.18 -8.29 3.45
C ALA A 21 -3.72 -8.26 3.53
N GLY A 22 -4.42 -9.27 3.00
CA GLY A 22 -5.88 -9.36 3.05
C GLY A 22 -6.62 -8.30 2.22
N ILE A 23 -6.01 -7.81 1.14
CA ILE A 23 -6.59 -6.81 0.23
C ILE A 23 -6.61 -7.30 -1.22
N THR A 24 -7.35 -6.59 -2.07
CA THR A 24 -7.33 -6.89 -3.51
C THR A 24 -6.08 -6.34 -4.18
N LYS A 25 -5.60 -7.02 -5.24
CA LYS A 25 -4.51 -6.52 -6.10
C LYS A 25 -4.79 -5.12 -6.65
N ASN A 26 -6.04 -4.84 -7.03
CA ASN A 26 -6.45 -3.52 -7.51
C ASN A 26 -6.31 -2.45 -6.42
N GLN A 27 -6.68 -2.78 -5.18
CA GLN A 27 -6.49 -1.88 -4.05
C GLN A 27 -5.01 -1.59 -3.80
N LEU A 28 -4.15 -2.61 -3.84
CA LEU A 28 -2.70 -2.40 -3.73
C LEU A 28 -2.17 -1.52 -4.87
N GLN A 29 -2.61 -1.75 -6.12
CA GLN A 29 -2.18 -0.96 -7.27
C GLN A 29 -2.55 0.52 -7.12
N LEU A 30 -3.74 0.84 -6.58
CA LEU A 30 -4.17 2.21 -6.32
C LEU A 30 -3.33 2.87 -5.20
N ILE A 31 -3.02 2.12 -4.14
CA ILE A 31 -2.14 2.58 -3.07
C ILE A 31 -0.73 2.86 -3.61
N GLU A 32 -0.14 1.94 -4.39
CA GLU A 32 1.19 2.12 -4.98
C GLU A 32 1.25 3.31 -5.95
N ALA A 33 0.16 3.55 -6.69
CA ALA A 33 0.00 4.67 -7.59
C ALA A 33 -0.31 6.00 -6.87
N GLY A 34 -0.50 5.99 -5.54
CA GLY A 34 -0.89 7.16 -4.76
C GLY A 34 -2.29 7.68 -5.10
N ARG A 35 -3.13 6.86 -5.73
CA ARG A 35 -4.46 7.23 -6.23
C ARG A 35 -5.54 6.74 -5.26
N SER A 36 -6.45 7.61 -4.85
CA SER A 36 -7.67 7.21 -4.13
C SER A 36 -8.70 6.57 -5.07
N THR A 37 -9.56 5.68 -4.54
CA THR A 37 -10.77 5.16 -5.20
C THR A 37 -11.93 6.17 -5.25
N GLY A 38 -11.78 7.33 -4.59
CA GLY A 38 -12.79 8.40 -4.52
C GLY A 38 -12.81 9.31 -5.75
N ARG A 39 -13.99 9.88 -6.04
CA ARG A 39 -14.36 10.63 -7.27
C ARG A 39 -13.31 11.60 -7.80
N LYS A 40 -13.34 11.75 -9.12
CA LYS A 40 -12.49 12.54 -10.04
C LYS A 40 -12.17 14.01 -9.69
N ASP A 41 -12.70 14.57 -8.61
CA ASP A 41 -12.64 16.02 -8.35
C ASP A 41 -11.67 16.40 -7.21
N GLY A 42 -11.02 15.42 -6.58
CA GLY A 42 -9.93 15.66 -5.63
C GLY A 42 -8.69 14.90 -6.07
N ALA A 43 -7.56 15.59 -6.20
CA ALA A 43 -6.22 15.01 -6.26
C ALA A 43 -5.85 14.33 -4.93
N GLY A 44 -6.72 13.44 -4.44
CA GLY A 44 -6.67 12.83 -3.13
C GLY A 44 -5.68 11.68 -3.13
N ARG A 45 -4.65 11.81 -2.28
CA ARG A 45 -3.81 10.70 -1.84
C ARG A 45 -4.69 9.48 -1.54
N SER A 46 -4.21 8.28 -1.84
CA SER A 46 -4.90 7.05 -1.42
C SER A 46 -5.11 7.10 0.09
N ASN A 47 -6.33 6.90 0.61
CA ASN A 47 -6.61 6.87 2.06
C ASN A 47 -6.94 5.44 2.50
N PRO A 48 -5.93 4.53 2.60
CA PRO A 48 -6.15 3.17 3.07
C PRO A 48 -6.61 3.17 4.53
N ARG A 49 -7.42 2.17 4.90
CA ARG A 49 -7.83 1.97 6.29
C ARG A 49 -6.61 1.56 7.13
N MET A 50 -6.64 1.84 8.43
CA MET A 50 -5.57 1.41 9.35
C MET A 50 -5.33 -0.10 9.32
N ALA A 51 -6.38 -0.91 9.17
CA ALA A 51 -6.25 -2.36 9.01
C ALA A 51 -5.44 -2.75 7.75
N THR A 52 -5.62 -2.02 6.64
CA THR A 52 -4.84 -2.23 5.42
C THR A 52 -3.38 -1.83 5.61
N LEU A 53 -3.12 -0.70 6.28
CA LEU A 53 -1.76 -0.27 6.60
C LEU A 53 -1.05 -1.27 7.52
N ALA A 54 -1.74 -1.76 8.54
CA ALA A 54 -1.22 -2.77 9.46
C ALA A 54 -0.88 -4.08 8.73
N GLY A 55 -1.78 -4.58 7.87
CA GLY A 55 -1.53 -5.80 7.09
C GLY A 55 -0.37 -5.66 6.11
N LEU A 56 -0.24 -4.51 5.44
CA LEU A 56 0.91 -4.25 4.56
C LEU A 56 2.22 -4.15 5.35
N ALA A 57 2.21 -3.48 6.50
CA ALA A 57 3.38 -3.32 7.36
C ALA A 57 3.87 -4.67 7.90
N ASP A 58 2.94 -5.52 8.35
CA ASP A 58 3.21 -6.87 8.85
C ASP A 58 3.89 -7.75 7.79
N VAL A 59 3.32 -7.80 6.57
CA VAL A 59 3.90 -8.57 5.46
C VAL A 59 5.27 -8.06 5.04
N LEU A 60 5.47 -6.75 5.07
CA LEU A 60 6.75 -6.12 4.71
C LEU A 60 7.77 -6.14 5.85
N GLY A 61 7.41 -6.62 7.05
CA GLY A 61 8.29 -6.68 8.21
C GLY A 61 8.73 -5.31 8.73
N ILE A 62 7.92 -4.26 8.54
CA ILE A 62 8.20 -2.89 9.00
C ILE A 62 7.10 -2.36 9.90
N SER A 63 7.36 -1.28 10.64
CA SER A 63 6.31 -0.63 11.42
C SER A 63 5.35 0.16 10.52
N VAL A 64 4.11 0.36 10.97
CA VAL A 64 3.13 1.22 10.27
C VAL A 64 3.67 2.65 10.11
N ALA A 65 4.39 3.17 11.11
CA ALA A 65 5.01 4.50 11.05
C ALA A 65 6.11 4.57 9.98
N ALA A 66 6.95 3.54 9.88
CA ALA A 66 7.95 3.44 8.81
C ALA A 66 7.27 3.35 7.44
N LEU A 67 6.22 2.53 7.32
CA LEU A 67 5.44 2.41 6.10
C LEU A 67 4.83 3.76 5.66
N MET A 68 4.28 4.55 6.57
CA MET A 68 3.73 5.89 6.25
C MET A 68 4.83 6.86 5.80
N THR A 69 5.95 6.89 6.53
CA THR A 69 7.12 7.74 6.20
C THR A 69 7.64 7.43 4.82
N GLU A 70 7.79 6.14 4.51
CA GLU A 70 8.28 5.67 3.22
C GLU A 70 7.25 5.97 2.12
N SER A 71 5.98 5.61 2.30
CA SER A 71 4.96 5.68 1.24
C SER A 71 4.45 7.09 0.90
N GLY A 72 4.71 8.09 1.75
CA GLY A 72 4.24 9.47 1.54
C GLY A 72 2.73 9.63 1.70
N LEU A 73 2.11 8.71 2.47
CA LEU A 73 0.71 8.73 2.88
C LEU A 73 0.47 9.71 4.02
#